data_AF-A0A4Q7ZGY6-F1
#
_entry.id   AF-A0A4Q7ZGY6-F1
#
_cell.length_a   1.000
_cell.length_b   1.000
_cell.length_c   1.000
_cell.angle_alpha   90.00
_cell.angle_beta   90.00
_cell.angle_gamma   90.00
#
_symmetry.space_group_name_H-M   'P 1'
#
loop_
_entity.id
_entity.type
_entity.pdbx_description
1 polymer ?
#
loop_
_entity_poly.entity_id
_entity_poly.type
_entity_poly.pdbx_seq_one_letter_code
_entity_poly.pdbx_strand_id
1 'polypeptide(L)' 'MSWHRKDPRDPSEGGPIWNAFYKFMAGPATVDNAIEGDTQEARDAWHRDLEARKKWSREQRERKRAAHGV' A
#
# COMPACT_ATOMS: atom_id res chain seq x y z
N MET A 1 -15.00 -28.75 30.61
CA MET A 1 -15.02 -29.34 29.25
C MET A 1 -16.25 -28.79 28.52
N SER A 2 -16.13 -27.67 27.81
CA SER A 2 -17.27 -27.11 27.06
C SER A 2 -17.26 -27.67 25.64
N TRP A 3 -18.33 -28.38 25.28
CA TRP A 3 -18.51 -28.91 23.93
C TRP A 3 -18.95 -27.78 23.00
N HIS A 4 -18.02 -27.21 22.23
CA HIS A 4 -18.39 -26.31 21.14
C HIS A 4 -18.95 -27.15 20.00
N ARG A 5 -20.27 -27.31 19.97
CA ARG A 5 -20.97 -27.74 18.75
C ARG A 5 -20.73 -26.65 17.72
N LYS A 6 -20.12 -27.00 16.57
CA LYS A 6 -20.11 -26.12 15.41
C LYS A 6 -21.55 -26.04 14.91
N ASP A 7 -22.08 -24.83 14.79
CA ASP A 7 -23.37 -24.64 14.17
C ASP A 7 -23.33 -25.18 12.72
N PRO A 8 -24.42 -25.81 12.24
CA PRO A 8 -24.51 -26.23 10.85
C PRO A 8 -24.33 -25.00 9.95
N ARG A 9 -23.43 -25.10 8.97
CA ARG A 9 -23.14 -24.02 8.02
C ARG A 9 -24.42 -23.52 7.38
N ASP A 10 -24.58 -22.20 7.31
CA ASP A 10 -25.70 -21.58 6.64
C ASP A 10 -25.71 -22.01 5.16
N PRO A 11 -26.82 -22.56 4.63
CA PRO A 11 -26.94 -22.96 3.23
C PRO A 11 -26.64 -21.83 2.23
N SER A 12 -26.72 -20.57 2.65
CA SER A 12 -26.42 -19.39 1.84
C SER A 12 -24.92 -19.03 1.75
N GLU A 13 -24.05 -19.63 2.58
CA GLU A 13 -22.59 -19.35 2.61
C GLU A 13 -21.81 -19.91 1.39
N GLY A 14 -22.49 -20.65 0.50
CA GLY A 14 -21.86 -21.28 -0.65
C GLY A 14 -21.00 -22.49 -0.28
N GLY A 15 -21.00 -23.49 -1.15
CA GLY A 15 -20.20 -24.70 -0.94
C GLY A 15 -18.69 -24.44 -0.99
N PRO A 16 -17.86 -25.37 -0.48
CA PRO A 16 -16.40 -25.23 -0.50
C PRO A 16 -15.82 -25.03 -1.92
N ILE A 17 -16.47 -25.59 -2.94
CA ILE A 17 -16.10 -25.42 -4.34
C ILE A 17 -16.34 -23.99 -4.80
N TRP A 18 -17.50 -23.41 -4.47
CA TRP A 18 -17.83 -22.03 -4.81
C TRP A 18 -16.91 -21.04 -4.10
N ASN A 19 -16.59 -21.30 -2.83
CA ASN A 19 -15.62 -20.50 -2.07
C ASN A 19 -14.21 -20.54 -2.68
N ALA A 20 -13.78 -21.71 -3.16
CA ALA A 20 -12.51 -21.82 -3.88
C ALA A 20 -12.55 -21.05 -5.22
N PHE A 21 -13.63 -21.18 -5.99
CA PHE A 21 -13.79 -20.46 -7.26
C PHE A 21 -13.73 -18.93 -7.06
N TYR A 22 -14.46 -18.38 -6.11
CA TYR A 22 -14.39 -16.93 -5.82
C TYR A 22 -13.00 -16.49 -5.41
N LYS A 23 -12.32 -17.26 -4.56
CA LYS A 23 -10.98 -16.94 -4.08
C LYS A 23 -9.92 -16.94 -5.19
N PHE A 24 -10.01 -17.87 -6.15
CA PHE A 24 -8.95 -18.08 -7.13
C PHE A 24 -9.26 -17.54 -8.53
N MET A 25 -10.53 -17.48 -8.92
CA MET A 25 -10.95 -17.12 -10.29
C MET A 25 -11.57 -15.73 -10.36
N ALA A 26 -12.41 -15.36 -9.40
CA ALA A 26 -13.01 -14.02 -9.37
C ALA A 26 -12.05 -12.99 -8.74
N GLY A 27 -11.24 -13.43 -7.76
CA GLY A 27 -10.37 -12.55 -6.99
C GLY A 27 -11.17 -11.54 -6.16
N PRO A 28 -10.50 -10.80 -5.25
CA PRO A 28 -11.12 -9.63 -4.65
C PRO A 28 -11.44 -8.62 -5.76
N ALA A 29 -12.60 -7.96 -5.67
CA ALA A 29 -12.92 -6.87 -6.59
C ALA A 29 -11.84 -5.79 -6.48
N THR A 30 -11.06 -5.61 -7.55
CA THR A 30 -10.07 -4.55 -7.65
C THR A 30 -10.73 -3.32 -8.25
N VAL A 31 -10.50 -2.15 -7.64
CA VAL A 31 -10.94 -0.87 -8.17
C VAL A 31 -9.68 -0.04 -8.43
N ASP A 32 -9.56 0.51 -9.63
CA ASP A 32 -8.47 1.43 -9.94
C ASP A 32 -8.58 2.66 -9.04
N ASN A 33 -7.44 3.12 -8.50
CA ASN A 33 -7.39 4.27 -7.59
C ASN A 33 -8.27 4.12 -6.34
N ALA A 34 -8.38 2.90 -5.80
CA ALA A 34 -9.10 2.63 -4.55
C ALA A 34 -8.63 3.51 -3.37
N ILE A 35 -7.40 4.02 -3.42
CA ILE A 35 -6.84 5.00 -2.50
C ILE A 35 -6.42 6.22 -3.31
N GLU A 36 -6.94 7.39 -2.93
CA GLU A 36 -6.56 8.67 -3.54
C GLU A 36 -5.05 8.92 -3.34
N GLY A 37 -4.33 9.15 -4.43
CA GLY A 37 -2.89 9.41 -4.39
C GLY A 37 -2.01 8.16 -4.39
N ASP A 38 -2.57 6.95 -4.58
CA ASP A 38 -1.77 5.72 -4.80
C ASP A 38 -1.46 5.46 -6.29
N THR A 39 -1.63 6.47 -7.15
CA THR A 39 -1.26 6.34 -8.56
C THR A 39 0.25 6.34 -8.72
N GLN A 40 0.72 5.77 -9.83
CA GLN A 40 2.14 5.81 -10.17
C GLN A 40 2.62 7.26 -10.32
N GLU A 41 1.81 8.17 -10.90
CA GLU A 41 2.21 9.57 -11.03
C GLU A 41 2.39 10.26 -9.67
N ALA A 42 1.54 9.95 -8.69
CA ALA A 42 1.63 10.50 -7.34
C ALA A 42 2.91 10.04 -6.64
N ARG A 43 3.29 8.76 -6.80
CA ARG A 43 4.56 8.21 -6.30
C ARG A 43 5.76 8.88 -6.96
N ASP A 44 5.73 9.08 -8.27
CA ASP A 44 6.81 9.73 -9.02
C ASP A 44 6.96 11.22 -8.67
N ALA A 45 5.84 11.92 -8.45
CA ALA A 45 5.83 13.29 -7.97
C ALA A 45 6.45 13.40 -6.57
N TRP A 46 6.07 12.49 -5.67
CA TRP A 46 6.65 12.43 -4.32
C TRP A 46 8.16 12.14 -4.34
N HIS A 47 8.61 11.22 -5.20
CA HIS A 47 10.03 10.92 -5.35
C HIS A 47 10.83 12.14 -5.83
N ARG A 48 10.34 12.84 -6.86
CA ARG A 48 10.97 14.08 -7.37
C ARG A 48 11.06 15.16 -6.30
N ASP A 49 10.01 15.34 -5.51
CA ASP A 49 10.00 16.30 -4.39
C ASP A 49 11.03 15.91 -3.30
N LEU A 50 11.14 14.62 -2.94
CA LEU A 50 12.16 14.15 -2.00
C LEU A 50 13.59 14.38 -2.51
N GLU A 51 13.85 14.17 -3.80
CA GLU A 51 15.15 14.44 -4.41
C GLU A 51 15.49 15.93 -4.39
N ALA A 52 14.53 16.80 -4.71
CA ALA A 52 14.69 18.25 -4.63
C ALA A 52 15.03 18.71 -3.20
N ARG A 53 14.35 18.16 -2.19
CA ARG A 53 14.62 18.43 -0.76
C ARG A 53 16.02 17.95 -0.34
N LYS A 54 16.47 16.79 -0.82
CA LYS A 54 17.83 16.28 -0.58
C LYS A 54 18.89 17.15 -1.24
N LYS A 55 18.64 17.69 -2.43
CA LYS A 55 19.55 18.60 -3.13
C LYS A 55 19.77 19.88 -2.33
N TRP A 56 18.70 20.47 -1.81
CA TRP A 56 18.80 21.62 -0.89
C TRP A 56 19.69 21.33 0.32
N SER A 57 19.58 20.13 0.90
CA SER A 57 20.45 19.73 2.03
C SER A 57 21.94 19.66 1.66
N ARG A 58 22.29 19.24 0.44
CA ARG A 58 23.70 19.24 -0.02
C ARG A 58 24.22 20.66 -0.25
N GLU A 59 23.46 21.50 -0.96
CA GLU A 59 23.83 22.89 -1.23
C GLU A 59 23.90 23.74 0.06
N GLN A 60 23.01 23.48 1.03
CA GLN A 60 23.07 24.09 2.37
C GLN A 60 24.29 23.62 3.16
N ARG A 61 24.66 22.33 3.05
CA ARG A 61 25.90 21.81 3.67
C ARG A 61 27.15 22.40 3.03
N GLU A 62 27.17 22.56 1.71
CA GLU A 62 28.27 23.21 1.00
C GLU A 62 28.35 24.70 1.33
N ARG A 63 27.21 25.41 1.39
CA ARG A 63 27.17 26.79 1.91
C ARG A 63 27.66 26.88 3.34
N LYS A 64 27.27 25.94 4.22
CA LYS A 64 27.82 25.88 5.59
C LYS A 64 29.32 25.63 5.58
N ARG A 65 29.83 24.73 4.76
CA ARG A 65 31.29 24.47 4.64
C ARG A 65 32.04 25.70 4.12
N ALA A 66 31.51 26.37 3.10
CA ALA A 66 32.07 27.60 2.56
C ALA A 66 32.01 28.76 3.58
N ALA A 67 30.93 28.86 4.37
CA ALA A 67 30.80 29.85 5.43
C ALA A 67 31.70 29.55 6.64
N HIS A 68 32.08 28.29 6.86
CA HIS A 68 32.94 27.87 7.97
C HIS A 68 34.42 27.71 7.60
N GLY A 69 34.81 28.03 6.35
CA GLY A 69 36.19 28.25 5.92
C GLY A 69 37.20 27.20 6.39
N VAL A 70 37.03 25.94 5.98
CA VAL A 70 38.10 24.93 5.98
C VAL A 70 38.65 24.78 4.57
#